data_AF-A0A2P7R1Y1-F1
#
_entry.id   AF-A0A2P7R1Y1-F1
#
_cell.length_a   1.000
_cell.length_b   1.000
_cell.length_c   1.000
_cell.angle_alpha   90.00
_cell.angle_beta   90.00
_cell.angle_gamma   90.00
#
_symmetry.space_group_name_H-M   'P 1'
#
loop_
_entity.id
_entity.type
_entity.pdbx_description
1 polymer ?
#
loop_
_entity_poly.entity_id
_entity_poly.type
_entity_poly.pdbx_seq_one_letter_code
_entity_poly.pdbx_strand_id
1 'polypeptide(L)'
;MTQRKIPEKWQSSVRAAKAVQVAFDMDERLQYQIRREALDNGLSPSDQIRHILTLPTAAKPKRPRLTVSLSPEDYAYLAERYGLEPGQQLEIKHRVMDELLAYSRQQLDEG
;
A
#
# COMPACT_ATOMS: atom_id res chain seq x y z
N MET A 1 18.10 40.50 22.20
CA MET A 1 18.17 39.16 21.58
C MET A 1 17.43 38.17 22.48
N THR A 2 16.20 37.77 22.14
CA THR A 2 15.34 36.99 23.03
C THR A 2 15.27 35.54 22.55
N GLN A 3 15.93 34.64 23.30
CA GLN A 3 15.85 33.19 23.09
C GLN A 3 14.41 32.73 23.37
N ARG A 4 13.70 32.31 22.31
CA ARG A 4 12.37 31.70 22.45
C ARG A 4 12.53 30.26 22.92
N LYS A 5 12.25 30.00 24.20
CA LYS A 5 12.19 28.65 24.77
C LYS A 5 11.05 27.88 24.11
N ILE A 6 11.40 26.77 23.47
CA ILE A 6 10.46 25.87 22.79
C ILE A 6 9.61 25.15 23.85
N PRO A 7 8.27 25.10 23.71
CA PRO A 7 7.39 24.48 24.71
C PRO A 7 7.65 22.98 24.90
N GLU A 8 7.54 22.50 26.14
CA GLU A 8 7.82 21.12 26.57
C GLU A 8 7.04 20.04 25.79
N LYS A 9 5.83 20.38 25.32
CA LYS A 9 4.97 19.53 24.47
C LYS A 9 5.59 19.22 23.10
N TRP A 10 6.60 19.98 22.67
CA TRP A 10 7.30 19.82 21.40
C TRP A 10 8.66 19.15 21.56
N GLN A 11 9.10 18.82 22.77
CA GLN A 11 10.41 18.15 22.99
C GLN A 11 10.41 16.70 22.49
N SER A 12 9.26 16.01 22.53
CA SER A 12 9.07 14.72 21.88
C SER A 12 9.19 14.82 20.35
N SER A 13 8.81 15.97 19.77
CA SER A 13 8.97 16.27 18.34
C SER A 13 10.43 16.59 17.96
N VAL A 14 11.26 17.04 18.90
CA VAL A 14 12.70 17.30 18.68
C VAL A 14 13.52 16.00 18.66
N ARG A 15 13.03 14.93 19.32
CA ARG A 15 13.67 13.60 19.29
C ARG A 15 13.36 12.78 18.04
N ALA A 16 12.50 13.27 17.15
CA ALA A 16 12.44 12.79 15.78
C ALA A 16 13.60 13.42 14.99
N ALA A 17 14.83 12.96 15.29
CA ALA A 17 15.99 13.28 14.48
C ALA A 17 15.64 12.97 13.02
N LYS A 18 15.58 14.01 12.18
CA LYS A 18 15.16 13.92 10.79
C LYS A 18 16.00 12.84 10.11
N ALA A 19 15.37 11.71 9.79
CA ALA A 19 16.03 10.65 9.05
C ALA A 19 16.48 11.21 7.70
N VAL A 20 17.78 11.14 7.42
CA VAL A 20 18.32 11.52 6.10
C VAL A 20 17.92 10.42 5.12
N GLN A 21 17.17 10.78 4.08
CA GLN A 21 16.88 9.86 2.99
C GLN A 21 18.15 9.63 2.19
N VAL A 22 18.57 8.37 2.07
CA VAL A 22 19.73 7.95 1.28
C VAL A 22 19.21 7.31 0.01
N ALA A 23 19.65 7.82 -1.14
CA ALA A 23 19.42 7.19 -2.43
C ALA A 23 20.57 6.21 -2.71
N PHE A 24 20.21 5.03 -3.24
CA PHE A 24 21.16 4.03 -3.71
C PHE A 24 20.92 3.83 -5.20
N ASP A 25 21.99 3.79 -5.99
CA ASP A 25 21.92 3.30 -7.36
C ASP A 25 21.90 1.76 -7.30
N MET A 26 20.83 1.16 -7.82
CA MET A 26 20.55 -0.27 -7.70
C MET A 26 20.31 -0.84 -9.08
N ASP A 27 20.74 -2.08 -9.31
CA ASP A 27 20.33 -2.81 -10.50
C ASP A 27 18.83 -3.19 -10.43
N GLU A 28 18.20 -3.36 -11.59
CA GLU A 28 16.76 -3.66 -11.68
C GLU A 28 16.39 -4.97 -10.99
N ARG A 29 17.30 -5.95 -10.96
CA ARG A 29 17.03 -7.27 -10.36
C ARG A 29 16.92 -7.15 -8.85
N LEU A 30 17.83 -6.42 -8.22
CA LEU A 30 17.83 -6.16 -6.78
C LEU A 30 16.61 -5.33 -6.39
N GLN A 31 16.27 -4.30 -7.16
CA GLN A 31 15.05 -3.52 -6.94
C GLN A 31 13.80 -4.39 -7.01
N TYR A 32 13.70 -5.26 -8.02
CA TYR A 32 12.58 -6.18 -8.17
C TYR A 32 12.49 -7.15 -6.99
N GLN A 33 13.60 -7.77 -6.59
CA GLN A 33 13.66 -8.71 -5.48
C GLN A 33 13.20 -8.07 -4.16
N ILE A 34 13.72 -6.89 -3.81
CA ILE A 34 13.33 -6.19 -2.57
C ILE A 34 11.84 -5.85 -2.59
N ARG A 35 11.30 -5.41 -3.74
CA ARG A 35 9.87 -5.10 -3.85
C ARG A 35 8.99 -6.33 -3.70
N ARG A 36 9.41 -7.46 -4.27
CA ARG A 36 8.70 -8.74 -4.15
C ARG A 36 8.70 -9.22 -2.69
N GLU A 37 9.87 -9.25 -2.05
CA GLU A 37 9.96 -9.65 -0.64
C GLU A 37 9.18 -8.71 0.28
N ALA A 38 9.21 -7.40 0.01
CA ALA A 38 8.41 -6.44 0.75
C ALA A 38 6.91 -6.75 0.62
N LEU A 39 6.44 -7.05 -0.59
CA LEU A 39 5.06 -7.47 -0.85
C LEU A 39 4.72 -8.75 -0.06
N ASP A 40 5.53 -9.79 -0.18
CA ASP A 40 5.32 -11.09 0.46
C ASP A 40 5.28 -10.96 2.00
N ASN A 41 6.13 -10.09 2.57
CA ASN A 41 6.21 -9.85 4.01
C ASN A 41 5.17 -8.86 4.54
N GLY A 42 4.38 -8.23 3.66
CA GLY A 42 3.46 -7.15 4.01
C GLY A 42 4.17 -5.90 4.53
N LEU A 43 5.37 -5.61 4.01
CA LEU A 43 6.21 -4.47 4.36
C LEU A 43 6.27 -3.46 3.22
N SER A 44 6.58 -2.20 3.55
CA SER A 44 7.01 -1.25 2.52
C SER A 44 8.42 -1.63 2.02
N PRO A 45 8.84 -1.28 0.80
CA PRO A 45 10.23 -1.49 0.37
C PRO A 45 11.25 -0.89 1.33
N SER A 46 10.94 0.26 1.96
CA SER A 46 11.81 0.88 2.97
C SER A 46 11.91 0.03 4.24
N ASP A 47 10.80 -0.50 4.74
CA ASP A 47 10.80 -1.39 5.90
C ASP A 47 11.48 -2.73 5.59
N GLN A 48 11.37 -3.25 4.36
CA GLN A 48 12.11 -4.42 3.92
C GLN A 48 13.62 -4.16 3.95
N ILE A 49 14.08 -3.01 3.44
CA ILE A 49 15.50 -2.61 3.53
C ILE A 49 15.95 -2.51 5.00
N ARG A 50 15.14 -1.89 5.86
CA ARG A 50 15.43 -1.81 7.30
C ARG A 50 15.50 -3.20 7.93
N HIS A 51 14.62 -4.12 7.53
CA HIS A 51 14.62 -5.49 8.01
C HIS A 51 15.89 -6.25 7.59
N ILE A 52 16.30 -6.14 6.32
CA ILE A 52 17.55 -6.70 5.80
C ILE A 52 18.76 -6.17 6.58
N LEU A 53 18.74 -4.88 6.93
CA LEU A 53 19.79 -4.22 7.72
C LEU A 53 19.64 -4.42 9.24
N THR A 54 18.70 -5.25 9.70
CA THR A 54 18.41 -5.49 11.13
C THR A 54 18.13 -4.21 11.94
N LEU A 55 17.53 -3.20 11.30
CA LEU A 55 17.10 -1.96 11.94
C LEU A 55 15.67 -2.06 12.48
N PRO A 56 15.31 -1.31 13.55
CA PRO A 56 13.94 -1.28 14.05
C PRO A 56 12.95 -0.80 12.98
N THR A 57 11.87 -1.54 12.75
CA THR A 57 10.80 -1.17 11.81
C THR A 57 9.52 -0.77 12.54
N ALA A 58 8.71 0.08 11.90
CA ALA A 58 7.38 0.37 12.40
C ALA A 58 6.48 -0.87 12.28
N ALA A 59 5.51 -1.01 13.17
CA ALA A 59 4.62 -2.18 13.19
C ALA A 59 3.92 -2.39 11.84
N LYS A 60 3.81 -3.67 11.43
CA LYS A 60 3.25 -4.05 10.12
C LYS A 60 1.85 -3.44 9.91
N PRO A 61 1.56 -2.92 8.69
CA PRO A 61 0.21 -2.52 8.32
C PRO A 61 -0.76 -3.70 8.49
N LYS A 62 -1.77 -3.54 9.37
CA LYS A 62 -2.66 -4.63 9.79
C LYS A 62 -3.61 -5.17 8.70
N ARG A 63 -3.73 -4.54 7.53
CA ARG A 63 -4.63 -5.00 6.45
C ARG A 63 -4.08 -4.66 5.05
N PRO A 64 -3.91 -5.63 4.14
CA PRO A 64 -3.68 -5.34 2.73
C PRO A 64 -4.92 -4.67 2.15
N ARG A 65 -4.76 -3.53 1.46
CA ARG A 65 -5.83 -2.84 0.75
C ARG A 65 -5.41 -2.71 -0.70
N LEU A 66 -6.23 -3.24 -1.61
CA LEU A 66 -6.13 -2.96 -3.03
C LEU A 66 -7.14 -1.87 -3.36
N THR A 67 -6.67 -0.77 -3.94
CA THR A 67 -7.51 0.34 -4.38
C THR A 67 -7.43 0.45 -5.89
N VAL A 68 -8.59 0.54 -6.53
CA VAL A 68 -8.73 0.86 -7.96
C VAL A 68 -9.55 2.14 -8.08
N SER A 69 -9.17 3.01 -9.01
CA SER A 69 -9.94 4.19 -9.38
C SER A 69 -10.82 3.81 -10.57
N LEU A 70 -12.12 4.04 -10.46
CA LEU A 70 -13.09 3.78 -11.52
C LEU A 70 -13.77 5.10 -11.91
N SER A 71 -13.75 5.42 -13.21
CA SER A 71 -14.46 6.56 -13.78
C SER A 71 -15.96 6.27 -13.88
N PRO A 72 -16.80 7.30 -14.14
CA PRO A 72 -18.21 7.07 -14.44
C PRO A 72 -18.44 6.17 -15.66
N GLU A 73 -17.57 6.23 -16.69
CA GLU A 73 -17.67 5.32 -17.84
C GLU A 73 -17.38 3.87 -17.42
N ASP A 74 -16.40 3.65 -16.54
CA ASP A 74 -16.09 2.30 -16.02
C ASP A 74 -17.31 1.70 -15.31
N TYR A 75 -18.03 2.50 -14.52
CA TYR A 75 -19.28 2.04 -13.89
C TYR A 75 -20.35 1.70 -14.91
N ALA A 76 -20.43 2.40 -16.05
CA ALA A 76 -21.38 2.06 -17.10
C ALA A 76 -21.05 0.71 -17.76
N TYR A 77 -19.78 0.45 -18.07
CA TYR A 77 -19.33 -0.84 -18.59
C TYR A 77 -19.54 -1.98 -17.61
N LEU A 78 -19.23 -1.77 -16.33
CA LEU A 78 -19.44 -2.79 -15.30
C LEU A 78 -20.94 -3.05 -15.08
N ALA A 79 -21.77 -2.02 -15.13
CA ALA A 79 -23.22 -2.14 -15.04
C ALA A 79 -23.75 -3.01 -16.19
N GLU A 80 -23.37 -2.72 -17.44
CA GLU A 80 -23.74 -3.54 -18.60
C GLU A 80 -23.29 -4.99 -18.44
N ARG A 81 -22.03 -5.21 -18.04
CA ARG A 81 -21.46 -6.54 -17.83
C ARG A 81 -22.21 -7.36 -16.78
N TYR A 82 -22.69 -6.71 -15.72
CA TYR A 82 -23.39 -7.38 -14.62
C TYR A 82 -24.92 -7.37 -14.76
N GLY A 83 -25.46 -6.76 -15.82
CA GLY A 83 -26.90 -6.58 -15.99
C GLY A 83 -27.51 -5.67 -14.92
N LEU A 84 -26.76 -4.66 -14.50
CA LEU A 84 -27.13 -3.67 -13.49
C LEU A 84 -27.26 -2.29 -14.14
N GLU A 85 -27.80 -1.34 -13.39
CA GLU A 85 -27.81 0.08 -13.76
C GLU A 85 -26.55 0.79 -13.27
N PRO A 86 -25.97 1.77 -14.00
CA PRO A 86 -24.77 2.51 -13.56
C PRO A 86 -24.93 3.22 -12.21
N GLY A 87 -26.17 3.53 -11.83
CA GLY A 87 -26.52 4.10 -10.52
C GLY A 87 -26.40 3.10 -9.36
N GLN A 88 -26.37 1.79 -9.63
CA GLN A 88 -26.27 0.73 -8.62
C GLN A 88 -24.80 0.47 -8.20
N GLN A 89 -24.05 1.54 -7.91
CA GLN A 89 -22.62 1.46 -7.62
C GLN A 89 -22.25 0.51 -6.47
N LEU A 90 -23.12 0.38 -5.45
CA LEU A 90 -22.87 -0.54 -4.34
C LEU A 90 -22.93 -2.00 -4.80
N GLU A 91 -23.92 -2.34 -5.62
CA GLU A 91 -24.08 -3.69 -6.16
C GLU A 91 -22.97 -4.01 -7.16
N ILE A 92 -22.60 -3.04 -8.00
CA ILE A 92 -21.44 -3.17 -8.90
C ILE A 92 -20.16 -3.46 -8.09
N LYS A 93 -19.94 -2.77 -6.97
CA LYS A 93 -18.77 -3.02 -6.09
C LYS A 93 -18.79 -4.42 -5.49
N HIS A 94 -19.96 -4.94 -5.10
CA HIS A 94 -20.08 -6.32 -4.61
C HIS A 94 -19.73 -7.31 -5.72
N ARG A 95 -20.27 -7.13 -6.94
CA ARG A 95 -19.96 -8.00 -8.08
C ARG A 95 -18.47 -7.98 -8.44
N VAL A 96 -17.83 -6.80 -8.41
CA VAL A 96 -16.38 -6.68 -8.60
C VAL A 96 -15.63 -7.44 -7.51
N MET A 97 -16.03 -7.34 -6.24
CA MET A 97 -15.40 -8.09 -5.16
C MET A 97 -15.52 -9.61 -5.36
N ASP A 98 -16.71 -10.09 -5.73
CA ASP A 98 -16.95 -11.51 -6.01
C ASP A 98 -16.08 -12.01 -7.17
N GLU A 99 -15.96 -11.22 -8.24
CA GLU A 99 -15.10 -11.52 -9.39
C GLU A 99 -13.62 -11.58 -9.01
N LEU A 100 -13.14 -10.63 -8.18
CA LEU A 100 -11.77 -10.64 -7.68
C LEU A 100 -11.49 -11.85 -6.76
N LEU A 101 -12.45 -12.24 -5.94
CA LEU A 101 -12.36 -13.45 -5.11
C LEU A 101 -12.33 -14.72 -5.95
N ALA A 102 -13.14 -14.79 -7.01
CA ALA A 102 -13.14 -15.92 -7.94
C ALA A 102 -11.81 -16.03 -8.68
N TYR A 103 -11.29 -14.92 -9.20
CA TYR A 103 -9.98 -14.85 -9.86
C TYR A 103 -8.85 -15.32 -8.94
N SER A 104 -8.84 -14.86 -7.67
CA SER A 104 -7.84 -15.29 -6.69
C SER A 104 -7.89 -16.78 -6.39
N ARG A 105 -9.06 -17.42 -6.45
CA ARG A 105 -9.20 -18.87 -6.21
C ARG A 105 -8.68 -19.68 -7.41
N GLN A 106 -9.01 -19.27 -8.63
CA GLN A 106 -8.54 -19.94 -9.84
C GLN A 106 -7.01 -19.97 -9.94
N GLN A 107 -6.34 -18.87 -9.55
CA GLN A 107 -4.87 -18.80 -9.54
C GLN A 107 -4.23 -19.68 -8.46
N LEU A 108 -4.95 -20.07 -7.41
CA LEU A 108 -4.46 -20.98 -6.37
C LEU A 108 -4.62 -22.45 -6.75
N ASP A 109 -5.59 -22.77 -7.61
CA ASP A 109 -5.85 -24.15 -8.07
C ASP A 109 -4.94 -24.57 -9.24
N GLU A 110 -4.35 -23.61 -9.95
CA GLU A 110 -3.46 -23.82 -11.11
C GLU A 110 -1.95 -23.78 -10.77
N GLY A 111 -1.60 -23.57 -9.49
CA GLY A 111 -0.20 -23.46 -9.00
C GLY A 111 0.21 -24.60 -8.08
#